data_AF-A0A951AC72-F1
#
_entry.id   AF-A0A951AC72-F1
#
_cell.length_a   1.000
_cell.length_b   1.000
_cell.length_c   1.000
_cell.angle_alpha   90.00
_cell.angle_beta   90.00
_cell.angle_gamma   90.00
#
_symmetry.space_group_name_H-M   'P 1'
#
loop_
_entity.id
_entity.type
_entity.pdbx_description
1 polymer ?
#
loop_
_entity_poly.entity_id
_entity_poly.type
_entity_poly.pdbx_seq_one_letter_code
_entity_poly.pdbx_strand_id
1 'polypeptide(L)' 'DGSENSKQRLERVLTSDPGMGVLRHADAGYSRAIDFAAKRNIDIPMQPKPRD' A
#
# COMPACT_ATOMS: atom_id res chain seq x y z
N ASP A 1 -24.15 -1.04 1.64
CA ASP A 1 -25.55 -1.53 1.62
C ASP A 1 -25.70 -2.94 2.23
N GLY A 2 -24.64 -3.56 2.78
CA GLY A 2 -24.72 -4.90 3.37
C GLY A 2 -24.71 -6.05 2.36
N SER A 3 -24.61 -5.77 1.05
CA SER A 3 -24.53 -6.81 0.03
C SER A 3 -23.14 -7.49 -0.01
N GLU A 4 -23.09 -8.73 -0.46
CA GLU A 4 -21.82 -9.45 -0.67
C GLU A 4 -20.92 -8.75 -1.70
N ASN A 5 -21.53 -8.12 -2.72
CA ASN A 5 -20.80 -7.29 -3.68
C ASN A 5 -20.12 -6.11 -2.98
N SER A 6 -20.84 -5.42 -2.08
CA SER A 6 -20.25 -4.32 -1.30
C SER A 6 -19.14 -4.79 -0.37
N LYS A 7 -19.24 -5.98 0.23
CA LYS A 7 -18.17 -6.55 1.06
C LYS A 7 -16.89 -6.73 0.25
N GLN A 8 -16.98 -7.33 -0.94
CA GLN A 8 -15.83 -7.53 -1.83
C GLN A 8 -15.22 -6.20 -2.30
N ARG A 9 -16.05 -5.21 -2.63
CA ARG A 9 -15.59 -3.87 -3.01
C ARG A 9 -14.92 -3.17 -1.84
N LEU A 10 -15.48 -3.28 -0.64
CA LEU A 10 -14.97 -2.66 0.57
C LEU A 10 -13.60 -3.24 0.94
N GLU A 11 -13.45 -4.57 0.91
CA GLU A 11 -12.17 -5.24 1.16
C GLU A 11 -11.07 -4.72 0.23
N ARG A 12 -11.38 -4.62 -1.07
CA ARG A 12 -10.44 -4.08 -2.06
C ARG A 12 -10.08 -2.64 -1.78
N VAL A 13 -11.07 -1.76 -1.63
CA VAL A 13 -10.86 -0.32 -1.45
C VAL A 13 -10.10 -0.01 -0.16
N LEU A 14 -10.45 -0.66 0.94
CA LEU A 14 -9.78 -0.47 2.23
C LEU A 14 -8.37 -1.07 2.28
N THR A 15 -8.00 -1.89 1.30
CA THR A 15 -6.63 -2.38 1.13
C THR A 15 -5.84 -1.50 0.16
N SER A 16 -6.42 -1.19 -1.01
CA SER A 16 -5.74 -0.49 -2.09
C SER A 16 -5.52 0.98 -1.81
N ASP A 17 -6.49 1.67 -1.19
CA ASP A 17 -6.41 3.11 -0.92
C ASP A 17 -5.27 3.47 0.05
N PRO A 18 -5.19 2.87 1.27
CA PRO A 18 -4.03 3.09 2.13
C PRO A 18 -2.73 2.53 1.53
N GLY A 19 -2.81 1.42 0.78
CA GLY A 19 -1.68 0.86 0.04
C GLY A 19 -1.05 1.87 -0.90
N MET A 20 -1.85 2.67 -1.61
CA MET A 20 -1.38 3.73 -2.49
C MET A 20 -0.60 4.81 -1.73
N GLY A 21 -1.03 5.14 -0.52
CA GLY A 21 -0.29 6.04 0.37
C GLY A 21 1.11 5.50 0.70
N VAL A 22 1.22 4.22 1.07
CA VAL A 22 2.51 3.58 1.34
C VAL A 22 3.39 3.57 0.09
N LEU A 23 2.84 3.18 -1.06
CA LEU A 23 3.56 3.17 -2.34
C LEU A 23 4.15 4.54 -2.67
N ARG A 24 3.35 5.60 -2.51
CA ARG A 24 3.78 6.98 -2.77
C ARG A 24 4.94 7.42 -1.86
N HIS A 25 4.91 7.05 -0.58
CA HIS A 25 6.00 7.39 0.34
C HIS A 25 7.25 6.53 0.09
N ALA A 26 7.08 5.24 -0.25
CA ALA A 26 8.20 4.38 -0.60
C ALA A 26 8.90 4.88 -1.88
N ASP A 27 8.15 5.30 -2.90
CA ASP A 27 8.68 5.89 -4.13
C ASP A 27 9.46 7.19 -3.88
N ALA A 28 8.94 8.05 -2.99
CA ALA A 28 9.63 9.26 -2.53
C ALA A 28 10.94 8.95 -1.77
N GLY A 29 11.10 7.73 -1.25
CA GLY A 29 12.30 7.26 -0.57
C GLY A 29 12.25 7.32 0.94
N TYR A 30 11.06 7.38 1.56
CA TYR A 30 10.94 7.30 3.02
C TYR A 30 11.25 5.88 3.51
N SER A 31 12.36 5.71 4.24
CA SER A 31 12.83 4.45 4.82
C SER A 31 11.72 3.68 5.54
N ARG A 32 10.95 4.35 6.40
CA ARG A 32 9.83 3.76 7.15
C ARG A 32 8.74 3.16 6.24
N ALA A 33 8.45 3.79 5.09
CA ALA A 33 7.44 3.30 4.16
C ALA A 33 7.94 2.08 3.38
N ILE A 34 9.22 2.09 2.98
CA ILE A 34 9.89 0.94 2.34
C ILE A 34 9.85 -0.28 3.29
N ASP A 35 10.22 -0.08 4.56
CA ASP A 35 10.19 -1.13 5.58
C ASP A 35 8.78 -1.66 5.83
N PHE A 36 7.79 -0.77 5.88
CA PHE A 36 6.40 -1.16 6.08
C PHE A 36 5.88 -1.99 4.91
N ALA A 37 6.19 -1.58 3.67
CA ALA A 37 5.81 -2.30 2.46
C ALA A 37 6.41 -3.71 2.44
N ALA A 38 7.69 -3.86 2.79
CA ALA A 38 8.35 -5.16 2.90
C ALA A 38 7.69 -6.05 3.97
N LYS A 39 7.39 -5.53 5.17
CA LYS A 39 6.76 -6.28 6.25
C LYS A 39 5.33 -6.73 5.95
N ARG A 40 4.62 -5.98 5.11
CA ARG A 40 3.21 -6.23 4.76
C ARG A 40 3.03 -6.90 3.40
N ASN A 41 4.12 -7.26 2.73
CA ASN A 41 4.12 -7.83 1.37
C ASN A 41 3.35 -6.95 0.37
N ILE A 42 3.50 -5.63 0.48
CA ILE A 42 2.98 -4.70 -0.53
C ILE A 42 3.92 -4.75 -1.72
N ASP A 43 3.38 -5.09 -2.88
CA ASP A 43 4.14 -5.17 -4.12
C ASP A 43 4.55 -3.78 -4.62
N ILE A 44 5.86 -3.57 -4.78
CA ILE A 44 6.43 -2.34 -5.34
C ILE A 44 7.20 -2.74 -6.62
N PRO A 45 6.68 -2.42 -7.82
CA PRO A 45 7.29 -2.85 -9.07
C PRO A 45 8.71 -2.33 -9.30
N MET A 46 9.02 -1.13 -8.78
CA MET A 46 10.36 -0.54 -8.85
C MET A 46 11.04 -0.69 -7.49
N GLN A 47 12.34 -0.99 -7.46
CA GLN A 47 13.09 -1.06 -6.21
C GLN A 47 13.26 0.33 -5.59
N PRO A 48 12.59 0.67 -4.46
CA PRO A 48 12.74 1.97 -3.84
C PRO A 48 14.07 2.04 -3.08
N LYS A 49 14.65 3.24 -2.99
CA LYS A 49 15.89 3.50 -2.23
C LYS A 49 15.60 4.53 -1.13
N PRO A 50 16.05 4.31 0.11
CA PRO A 50 15.96 5.31 1.17
C PRO A 50 16.67 6.60 0.78
N ARG A 51 16.07 7.75 1.07
CA ARG A 51 16.59 9.09 0.78
C ARG A 51 16.46 10.06 1.97
N ASP A 52 15.87 9.60 3.06
CA ASP A 52 15.78 10.28 4.36
C ASP A 52 16.91 9.88 5.32
#